data_AF-A0A4Y6S340-F1
#
_entry.id   AF-A0A4Y6S340-F1
#
_cell.length_a   1.000
_cell.length_b   1.000
_cell.length_c   1.000
_cell.angle_alpha   90.00
_cell.angle_beta   90.00
_cell.angle_gamma   90.00
#
_symmetry.space_group_name_H-M   'P 1'
#
loop_
_entity.id
_entity.type
_entity.pdbx_description
1 polymer ?
#
loop_
_entity_poly.entity_id
_entity_poly.type
_entity_poly.pdbx_seq_one_letter_code
_entity_poly.pdbx_strand_id
1 'polypeptide(L)' 'MLQDKRSELDAEKRRKLITRLLDDLSKENPDLYYQPTSEVAVQIMAHLESDPNLHVEEKALLAPLSQHDIEVLLSMH' A
#
# COMPACT_ATOMS: atom_id res chain seq x y z
N MET A 1 -17.34 18.69 6.76
CA MET A 1 -18.15 17.50 7.15
C MET A 1 -18.25 16.41 6.08
N LEU A 2 -18.62 16.69 4.82
CA LEU A 2 -18.68 15.63 3.78
C LEU A 2 -17.30 15.27 3.18
N GLN A 3 -16.40 16.26 3.06
CA GLN A 3 -15.02 16.05 2.60
C GLN A 3 -14.18 15.26 3.61
N ASP A 4 -14.32 15.57 4.91
CA ASP A 4 -13.58 14.88 5.99
C ASP A 4 -13.91 13.38 6.01
N LYS A 5 -15.20 13.04 5.88
CA LYS A 5 -15.65 11.64 5.81
C LYS A 5 -15.09 10.88 4.61
N ARG A 6 -14.94 11.53 3.45
CA ARG A 6 -14.35 10.90 2.26
C ARG A 6 -12.85 10.66 2.46
N SER A 7 -12.14 11.62 3.04
CA SER A 7 -10.70 11.47 3.34
C SER A 7 -10.43 10.34 4.33
N GLU A 8 -11.27 10.20 5.36
CA GLU A 8 -11.16 9.08 6.31
C GLU A 8 -11.44 7.74 5.65
N LEU A 9 -12.47 7.67 4.79
CA LEU A 9 -12.81 6.48 4.02
C LEU A 9 -11.69 6.07 3.07
N ASP A 10 -11.09 7.02 2.38
CA ASP A 10 -9.99 6.76 1.45
C ASP A 10 -8.73 6.35 2.21
N ALA A 11 -8.43 6.96 3.37
CA ALA A 11 -7.33 6.54 4.23
C ALA A 11 -7.51 5.09 4.73
N GLU A 12 -8.73 4.72 5.11
CA GLU A 12 -9.04 3.36 5.55
C GLU A 12 -8.93 2.35 4.42
N LYS A 13 -9.42 2.69 3.22
CA LYS A 13 -9.25 1.84 2.03
C LYS A 13 -7.78 1.68 1.66
N ARG A 14 -6.98 2.75 1.74
CA ARG A 14 -5.52 2.71 1.47
C ARG A 14 -4.81 1.77 2.43
N ARG A 15 -5.11 1.86 3.73
CA ARG A 15 -4.57 0.96 4.74
C ARG A 15 -4.88 -0.50 4.41
N LYS A 16 -6.16 -0.83 4.18
CA LYS A 16 -6.57 -2.20 3.84
C LYS A 16 -5.87 -2.73 2.59
N LEU A 17 -5.73 -1.88 1.57
CA LEU A 17 -5.06 -2.26 0.33
C LEU A 17 -3.56 -2.51 0.55
N ILE A 18 -2.86 -1.62 1.28
CA ILE A 18 -1.44 -1.82 1.62
C ILE A 18 -1.24 -3.09 2.45
N THR A 19 -2.11 -3.37 3.42
CA THR A 19 -2.04 -4.63 4.20
C THR A 19 -2.21 -5.86 3.31
N ARG A 20 -3.18 -5.84 2.38
CA ARG A 20 -3.37 -6.95 1.43
C ARG A 20 -2.12 -7.16 0.56
N LEU A 21 -1.56 -6.08 0.01
CA LEU A 21 -0.36 -6.13 -0.81
C LEU A 21 0.86 -6.63 -0.04
N LEU A 22 0.98 -6.22 1.23
CA LEU A 22 2.03 -6.71 2.12
C LEU A 22 1.88 -8.22 2.37
N ASP A 23 0.65 -8.69 2.64
CA ASP A 23 0.38 -10.12 2.82
C ASP A 23 0.72 -10.92 1.56
N ASP A 24 0.35 -10.43 0.38
CA ASP A 24 0.65 -11.10 -0.88
C ASP A 24 2.16 -11.14 -1.17
N LEU A 25 2.86 -10.01 -0.98
CA LEU A 25 4.33 -9.97 -1.05
C LEU A 25 5.00 -10.89 -0.03
N SER A 26 4.46 -11.01 1.18
CA SER A 26 5.04 -11.88 2.23
C SER A 26 4.90 -13.37 1.90
N LYS A 27 3.86 -13.76 1.16
CA LYS A 27 3.69 -15.13 0.68
C LYS A 27 4.70 -15.47 -0.42
N GLU A 28 5.00 -14.50 -1.28
CA GLU A 28 5.95 -14.65 -2.38
C GLU A 28 7.41 -14.51 -1.91
N ASN A 29 7.65 -13.69 -0.89
CA ASN A 29 8.95 -13.38 -0.33
C ASN A 29 8.93 -13.47 1.22
N PRO A 30 9.26 -14.63 1.81
CA PRO A 30 9.29 -14.81 3.26
C PRO A 30 10.28 -13.88 3.99
N ASP A 31 11.31 -13.40 3.30
CA ASP A 31 12.33 -12.53 3.88
C ASP A 31 11.85 -11.07 4.03
N LEU A 32 10.71 -10.71 3.42
CA LEU A 32 10.11 -9.38 3.47
C LEU A 32 9.91 -8.89 4.92
N TYR A 33 9.62 -9.80 5.85
CA TYR A 33 9.39 -9.47 7.26
C TYR A 33 10.63 -8.93 7.99
N TYR A 34 11.82 -9.20 7.46
CA TYR A 34 13.09 -8.75 8.02
C TYR A 34 13.65 -7.53 7.29
N GLN A 35 12.95 -7.05 6.26
CA GLN A 35 13.41 -5.92 5.47
C GLN A 35 13.01 -4.59 6.10
N PRO A 36 13.82 -3.53 5.88
CA PRO A 36 13.43 -2.18 6.26
C PRO A 36 12.12 -1.77 5.58
N THR A 37 11.29 -1.02 6.29
CA THR A 37 10.01 -0.51 5.79
C THR A 37 10.16 0.25 4.46
N SER A 38 11.28 0.95 4.26
CA SER A 38 11.60 1.63 3.00
C SER A 38 11.76 0.67 1.83
N GLU A 39 12.35 -0.49 2.06
CA GLU A 39 12.59 -1.50 1.03
C GLU A 39 11.30 -2.28 0.71
N VAL A 40 10.45 -2.47 1.72
CA VAL A 40 9.09 -2.99 1.55
C VAL A 40 8.22 -2.01 0.75
N ALA A 41 8.31 -0.69 1.03
CA ALA A 41 7.56 0.32 0.30
C ALA A 41 7.92 0.38 -1.19
N VAL A 42 9.22 0.26 -1.52
CA VAL A 42 9.70 0.15 -2.91
C VAL A 42 9.10 -1.09 -3.59
N GLN A 43 9.10 -2.23 -2.90
CA GLN A 43 8.53 -3.47 -3.45
C GLN A 43 7.02 -3.38 -3.66
N ILE A 44 6.28 -2.75 -2.74
CA ILE A 44 4.85 -2.47 -2.91
C ILE A 44 4.63 -1.61 -4.16
N MET A 45 5.38 -0.51 -4.32
CA MET A 45 5.27 0.34 -5.51
C MET A 45 5.54 -0.45 -6.81
N ALA A 46 6.59 -1.27 -6.84
CA ALA A 46 6.89 -2.10 -7.99
C ALA A 46 5.79 -3.15 -8.26
N HIS A 47 5.18 -3.69 -7.21
CA HIS A 47 4.06 -4.63 -7.32
C HIS A 47 2.81 -3.94 -7.89
N LEU A 48 2.53 -2.68 -7.54
CA LEU A 48 1.41 -1.91 -8.12
C LEU A 48 1.54 -1.72 -9.64
N GLU A 49 2.76 -1.52 -10.12
CA GLU A 49 3.04 -1.36 -11.55
C GLU A 49 2.96 -2.69 -12.30
N SER A 50 3.41 -3.78 -11.68
CA SER A 50 3.54 -5.09 -12.32
C SER A 50 2.34 -6.01 -12.15
N ASP A 51 1.48 -5.80 -11.14
CA ASP A 51 0.33 -6.65 -10.87
C ASP A 51 -0.81 -6.42 -11.89
N PRO A 52 -1.13 -7.43 -12.73
CA PRO A 52 -2.22 -7.35 -13.69
C PRO A 52 -3.60 -7.53 -13.05
N ASN A 53 -3.66 -8.04 -11.81
CA ASN A 53 -4.91 -8.29 -11.08
C ASN A 53 -5.37 -7.07 -10.26
N LEU A 54 -4.51 -6.07 -10.09
CA LEU A 54 -4.89 -4.87 -9.37
C LEU A 54 -5.92 -4.06 -10.15
N HIS A 55 -7.08 -3.82 -9.53
CA HIS A 55 -8.14 -3.06 -10.18
C HIS A 55 -7.72 -1.59 -10.40
N VAL A 56 -8.24 -0.97 -11.45
CA VAL A 56 -7.97 0.45 -11.79
C VAL A 56 -8.29 1.39 -10.62
N GLU A 57 -9.34 1.09 -9.84
CA GLU A 57 -9.70 1.87 -8.65
C GLU A 57 -8.67 1.75 -7.52
N GLU A 58 -8.06 0.58 -7.35
CA GLU A 58 -7.02 0.33 -6.35
C GLU A 58 -5.72 1.07 -6.74
N LYS A 59 -5.36 1.02 -8.04
CA LYS A 59 -4.26 1.83 -8.58
C LYS A 59 -4.52 3.32 -8.37
N ALA A 60 -5.73 3.80 -8.67
CA ALA A 60 -6.09 5.21 -8.48
C ALA A 60 -6.06 5.65 -7.00
N LEU A 61 -6.36 4.73 -6.08
CA LEU A 61 -6.37 5.00 -4.65
C LEU A 61 -4.95 5.23 -4.09
N LEU A 62 -3.95 4.51 -4.63
CA LEU A 62 -2.55 4.58 -4.21
C LEU A 62 -1.68 5.49 -5.10
N ALA A 63 -2.10 5.79 -6.33
CA ALA A 63 -1.40 6.70 -7.25
C ALA A 63 -0.98 8.05 -6.66
N PRO A 64 -1.75 8.72 -5.77
CA PRO A 64 -1.31 9.99 -5.18
C PRO A 64 -0.32 9.82 -4.02
N LEU A 65 -0.04 8.60 -3.58
CA LEU A 65 0.91 8.33 -2.48
C LEU A 65 2.33 8.29 -3.02
N SER A 66 3.24 8.97 -2.33
CA SER A 66 4.67 8.79 -2.52
C SER A 66 5.15 7.52 -1.81
N GLN A 67 6.38 7.09 -2.12
CA GLN A 67 7.06 6.03 -1.36
C GLN A 67 7.05 6.34 0.14
N HIS A 68 7.34 7.59 0.52
CA HIS A 68 7.36 8.01 1.92
C HIS A 68 5.97 7.89 2.57
N ASP A 69 4.89 8.20 1.85
CA ASP A 69 3.53 8.02 2.39
C ASP A 69 3.22 6.54 2.63
N ILE A 70 3.68 5.64 1.74
CA ILE A 70 3.55 4.19 1.91
C ILE A 70 4.39 3.73 3.12
N GLU A 71 5.61 4.21 3.27
CA GLU A 71 6.46 3.92 4.44
C GLU A 71 5.79 4.33 5.75
N VAL A 72 5.23 5.55 5.79
CA VAL A 72 4.49 6.04 6.96
C VAL A 72 3.32 5.10 7.24
N LEU A 73 2.51 4.77 6.24
CA LEU A 73 1.37 3.86 6.40
C LEU A 73 1.79 2.46 6.90
N LEU A 74 2.93 1.94 6.46
CA LEU A 74 3.49 0.67 6.92
C LEU A 74 4.03 0.76 8.36
N SER A 75 4.59 1.91 8.76
CA SER A 75 5.15 2.13 10.12
C SER A 75 4.09 2.39 11.19
N MET A 76 2.85 2.68 10.78
CA MET A 76 1.71 2.90 11.67
C MET A 76 1.04 1.60 12.13
N HIS A 77 1.62 0.44 11.81
CA HIS A 77 1.18 -0.91 12.20
C HIS A 77 2.03 -1.51 13.32
#